data_AF-A0AAP9DUA9-F1
#
_entry.id   AF-A0AAP9DUA9-F1
#
_cell.length_a   1.000
_cell.length_b   1.000
_cell.length_c   1.000
_cell.angle_alpha   90.00
_cell.angle_beta   90.00
_cell.angle_gamma   90.00
#
_symmetry.space_group_name_H-M   'P 1'
#
loop_
_entity.id
_entity.type
_entity.pdbx_description
1 polymer ?
#
loop_
_entity_poly.entity_id
_entity_poly.type
_entity_poly.pdbx_seq_one_letter_code
_entity_poly.pdbx_strand_id
1 'polypeptide(L)'
;MQHERMMPLAERCQPLSVLAHWRFEPGQVVSGSIEAGALVLADQSGNGNRLESVAVRQGPGSAPQEPEAQPSLPLSWADDGLVFRNDDAPSGCYFRTAGDAPINQERFERGYTIEAIVHLPRPFREEKHSWMGVLTRQGRGADIGRQGENELLATLSVSNCMEYQWVSHSWTRDVPATSWSRYLKEEEWHHVVIINDGDRTLLYVNGICDFNSPARSIIGIAAIEGKGWNVGASEWGGRLDKLFTGTIREIRIAGEPLERTDWLVEIEPMRVLEGTNDPFPPLERAENYQFAFVPDPQKLVYLNPEMFEAQTEWLAKHQARGRIAMTAVLGDVVDHSEAEEEWERASRAVAILDDANVPYMMTAGNHDYDAAGTYLRHFGPERFLPKRYVRGCSPSGYSSYGIIEAGSYHYGWLMADMKYLRQDMAWCKELLEQHRTLPTVLVSHDILYAERDEAGRRKARDSESGLLIWEELVWPFPQVFMTVNGHYDGTAHRIRHNASGQDVIQLLINYQDSYRGGNGWLRLAEFDERANRITFRTFSPWVDHLANLNGCEKLAYPDYRLLTGPYECFSIPLSFEERFALRE
;
A
#
# COMPACT_ATOMS: atom_id res chain seq x y z
N MET A 1 -45.31 -25.42 7.08
CA MET A 1 -44.07 -26.16 6.76
C MET A 1 -43.85 -26.11 5.26
N GLN A 2 -43.24 -25.03 4.77
CA GLN A 2 -42.68 -24.98 3.42
C GLN A 2 -41.21 -25.38 3.55
N HIS A 3 -40.84 -26.47 2.89
CA HIS A 3 -39.46 -26.91 2.78
C HIS A 3 -38.71 -25.89 1.92
N GLU A 4 -37.72 -25.21 2.50
CA GLU A 4 -36.68 -24.56 1.73
C GLU A 4 -35.92 -25.63 0.94
N ARG A 5 -36.00 -25.55 -0.39
CA ARG A 5 -35.15 -26.30 -1.29
C ARG A 5 -33.74 -25.77 -1.13
N MET A 6 -32.89 -26.50 -0.40
CA MET A 6 -31.45 -26.41 -0.58
C MET A 6 -31.13 -26.87 -2.00
N MET A 7 -30.63 -25.96 -2.84
CA MET A 7 -29.96 -26.37 -4.08
C MET A 7 -28.57 -26.90 -3.71
N PRO A 8 -28.17 -28.08 -4.21
CA PRO A 8 -26.80 -28.54 -4.07
C PRO A 8 -25.86 -27.58 -4.82
N LEU A 9 -24.76 -27.18 -4.18
CA LEU A 9 -23.61 -26.66 -4.92
C LEU A 9 -23.14 -27.76 -5.87
N ALA A 10 -22.87 -27.40 -7.12
CA ALA A 10 -22.46 -28.37 -8.14
C ALA A 10 -21.17 -29.06 -7.71
N GLU A 11 -21.21 -30.38 -7.49
CA GLU A 11 -20.00 -31.18 -7.35
C GLU A 11 -19.21 -31.10 -8.67
N ARG A 12 -17.92 -30.72 -8.57
CA ARG A 12 -17.03 -30.62 -9.72
C ARG A 12 -16.92 -31.98 -10.40
N CYS A 13 -17.33 -32.06 -11.68
CA CYS A 13 -17.42 -33.31 -12.43
C CYS A 13 -16.06 -33.89 -12.89
N GLN A 14 -14.96 -33.13 -12.76
CA GLN A 14 -13.62 -33.58 -13.12
C GLN A 14 -12.63 -33.33 -11.97
N PRO A 15 -11.71 -34.29 -11.71
CA PRO A 15 -10.67 -34.11 -10.70
C PRO A 15 -9.73 -32.97 -11.09
N LEU A 16 -9.20 -32.26 -10.09
CA LEU A 16 -8.22 -31.18 -10.27
C LEU A 16 -6.96 -31.69 -10.97
N SER A 17 -6.48 -30.95 -11.96
CA SER A 17 -5.21 -31.22 -12.63
C SER A 17 -4.02 -30.74 -11.77
N VAL A 18 -3.80 -31.38 -10.62
CA VAL A 18 -2.66 -31.09 -9.75
C VAL A 18 -1.38 -31.67 -10.35
N LEU A 19 -0.43 -30.80 -10.71
CA LEU A 19 0.82 -31.17 -11.37
C LEU A 19 1.93 -31.48 -10.38
N ALA A 20 2.03 -30.72 -9.29
CA ALA A 20 2.96 -30.93 -8.19
C ALA A 20 2.33 -30.52 -6.86
N HIS A 21 2.63 -31.26 -5.78
CA HIS A 21 2.11 -30.94 -4.45
C HIS A 21 3.09 -31.37 -3.36
N TRP A 22 3.63 -30.40 -2.62
CA TRP A 22 4.62 -30.61 -1.57
C TRP A 22 4.06 -30.17 -0.23
N ARG A 23 4.00 -31.11 0.71
CA ARG A 23 3.70 -30.85 2.12
C ARG A 23 4.96 -30.98 2.95
N PHE A 24 5.23 -29.97 3.76
CA PHE A 24 6.45 -29.85 4.53
C PHE A 24 6.24 -30.37 5.95
N GLU A 25 6.10 -31.70 6.06
CA GLU A 25 5.91 -32.41 7.32
C GLU A 25 6.75 -33.70 7.36
N PRO A 26 7.09 -34.25 8.55
CA PRO A 26 7.96 -35.44 8.67
C PRO A 26 7.45 -36.66 7.88
N GLY A 27 6.13 -36.81 7.74
CA GLY A 27 5.52 -37.93 7.01
C GLY A 27 5.80 -37.95 5.51
N GLN A 28 6.32 -36.86 4.94
CA GLN A 28 6.62 -36.74 3.50
C GLN A 28 8.09 -37.01 3.16
N VAL A 29 8.91 -37.38 4.14
CA VAL A 29 10.33 -37.70 3.91
C VAL A 29 10.44 -39.05 3.21
N VAL A 30 10.99 -39.04 1.99
CA VAL A 30 11.26 -40.24 1.19
C VAL A 30 12.59 -40.87 1.58
N SER A 31 13.61 -40.05 1.78
CA SER A 31 14.96 -40.49 2.16
C SER A 31 15.78 -39.37 2.78
N GLY A 32 16.81 -39.75 3.54
CA GLY A 32 17.70 -38.80 4.21
C GLY A 32 17.11 -38.26 5.52
N SER A 33 17.77 -37.27 6.12
CA SER A 33 17.30 -36.56 7.31
C SER A 33 17.95 -35.18 7.40
N ILE A 34 17.38 -34.30 8.23
CA ILE A 34 17.96 -32.98 8.51
C ILE A 34 19.37 -33.14 9.08
N GLU A 35 19.56 -34.07 10.01
CA GLU A 35 20.83 -34.40 10.68
C GLU A 35 21.82 -35.15 9.78
N ALA A 36 21.38 -35.64 8.62
CA ALA A 36 22.27 -36.24 7.63
C ALA A 36 22.77 -35.22 6.59
N GLY A 37 22.29 -33.97 6.65
CA GLY A 37 22.64 -32.94 5.68
C GLY A 37 22.02 -33.14 4.30
N ALA A 38 21.09 -34.08 4.16
CA ALA A 38 20.43 -34.41 2.89
C ALA A 38 19.01 -34.91 3.18
N LEU A 39 18.01 -34.30 2.57
CA LEU A 39 16.60 -34.58 2.77
C LEU A 39 15.88 -34.62 1.42
N VAL A 40 15.08 -35.66 1.18
CA VAL A 40 14.24 -35.79 -0.03
C VAL A 40 12.78 -35.85 0.38
N LEU A 41 11.95 -34.96 -0.16
CA LEU A 41 10.51 -34.89 0.11
C LEU A 41 9.68 -35.42 -1.06
N ALA A 42 8.56 -36.06 -0.73
CA ALA A 42 7.61 -36.65 -1.67
C ALA A 42 6.81 -35.57 -2.42
N ASP A 43 6.32 -35.96 -3.60
CA ASP A 43 5.30 -35.23 -4.35
C ASP A 43 3.95 -35.96 -4.18
N GLN A 44 3.00 -35.30 -3.53
CA GLN A 44 1.67 -35.86 -3.25
C GLN A 44 0.75 -35.90 -4.47
N SER A 45 1.08 -35.19 -5.55
CA SER A 45 0.31 -35.28 -6.78
C SER A 45 0.45 -36.65 -7.45
N GLY A 46 1.49 -37.42 -7.10
CA GLY A 46 1.82 -38.71 -7.70
C GLY A 46 2.57 -38.61 -9.03
N ASN A 47 2.92 -37.40 -9.49
CA ASN A 47 3.57 -37.17 -10.79
C ASN A 47 5.10 -37.23 -10.75
N GLY A 48 5.70 -37.48 -9.58
CA GLY A 48 7.13 -37.74 -9.43
C GLY A 48 8.01 -36.49 -9.27
N ASN A 49 7.43 -35.35 -8.89
CA ASN A 49 8.16 -34.09 -8.71
C ASN A 49 8.84 -33.98 -7.34
N ARG A 50 9.66 -34.96 -6.94
CA ARG A 50 10.33 -34.95 -5.62
C ARG A 50 11.20 -33.71 -5.44
N LEU A 51 11.32 -33.26 -4.18
CA LEU A 51 12.23 -32.18 -3.79
C LEU A 51 13.47 -32.74 -3.09
N GLU A 52 14.65 -32.24 -3.44
CA GLU A 52 15.94 -32.59 -2.88
C GLU A 52 16.55 -31.36 -2.20
N SER A 53 16.96 -31.50 -0.94
CA SER A 53 17.63 -30.40 -0.23
C SER A 53 19.01 -30.12 -0.82
N VAL A 54 19.38 -28.85 -0.88
CA VAL A 54 20.70 -28.38 -1.26
C VAL A 54 21.25 -27.57 -0.10
N ALA A 55 22.33 -28.07 0.52
CA ALA A 55 23.05 -27.30 1.53
C ALA A 55 23.85 -26.16 0.87
N VAL A 56 24.15 -25.11 1.59
CA VAL A 56 24.84 -23.93 1.06
C VAL A 56 25.85 -23.48 2.07
N ARG A 57 27.05 -23.05 1.66
CA ARG A 57 28.00 -22.43 2.59
C ARG A 57 27.89 -20.90 2.48
N GLN A 58 27.71 -20.21 3.60
CA GLN A 58 27.82 -18.75 3.63
C GLN A 58 29.28 -18.38 3.94
N GLY A 59 29.96 -17.75 2.98
CA GLY A 59 31.26 -17.13 3.18
C GLY A 59 31.10 -15.66 3.57
N PRO A 60 32.00 -15.06 4.38
CA PRO A 60 31.93 -13.64 4.69
C PRO A 60 32.04 -12.80 3.41
N GLY A 61 30.96 -12.10 3.05
CA GLY A 61 30.92 -11.16 1.93
C GLY A 61 30.81 -11.77 0.52
N SER A 62 30.45 -13.04 0.38
CA SER A 62 30.33 -13.72 -0.94
C SER A 62 28.94 -14.33 -1.15
N ALA A 63 28.42 -14.25 -2.39
CA ALA A 63 27.17 -14.90 -2.79
C ALA A 63 27.17 -16.42 -2.46
N PRO A 64 26.03 -16.98 -2.05
CA PRO A 64 25.93 -18.39 -1.67
C PRO A 64 26.32 -19.37 -2.80
N GLN A 65 26.95 -20.51 -2.45
CA GLN A 65 27.40 -21.55 -3.40
C GLN A 65 26.88 -22.97 -2.99
N GLU A 66 26.43 -23.79 -3.95
CA GLU A 66 25.99 -25.20 -3.77
C GLU A 66 27.17 -26.14 -3.38
N PRO A 67 26.99 -27.26 -2.64
CA PRO A 67 27.97 -27.66 -1.61
C PRO A 67 28.64 -29.05 -1.78
N GLU A 68 29.71 -29.25 -0.99
CA GLU A 68 30.20 -30.53 -0.44
C GLU A 68 29.41 -30.92 0.85
N ALA A 69 29.48 -32.19 1.27
CA ALA A 69 28.70 -32.76 2.38
C ALA A 69 28.80 -31.98 3.72
N GLN A 70 27.64 -31.71 4.35
CA GLN A 70 27.53 -31.05 5.66
C GLN A 70 26.83 -31.96 6.70
N PRO A 71 27.12 -31.81 8.00
CA PRO A 71 26.61 -32.72 9.03
C PRO A 71 25.18 -32.42 9.50
N SER A 72 24.55 -31.29 9.17
CA SER A 72 23.11 -31.03 9.44
C SER A 72 22.61 -29.84 8.63
N LEU A 73 21.36 -29.89 8.16
CA LEU A 73 20.68 -28.76 7.51
C LEU A 73 20.15 -27.76 8.56
N PRO A 74 20.13 -26.44 8.29
CA PRO A 74 19.55 -25.40 9.14
C PRO A 74 18.00 -25.39 9.05
N LEU A 75 17.40 -26.55 9.31
CA LEU A 75 15.97 -26.79 9.21
C LEU A 75 15.43 -27.36 10.52
N SER A 76 14.15 -27.17 10.80
CA SER A 76 13.45 -27.98 11.82
C SER A 76 11.97 -28.11 11.53
N TRP A 77 11.40 -29.25 11.89
CA TRP A 77 9.96 -29.44 11.89
C TRP A 77 9.28 -28.59 12.96
N ALA A 78 8.18 -27.95 12.59
CA ALA A 78 7.18 -27.37 13.48
C ALA A 78 5.85 -28.09 13.28
N ASP A 79 4.87 -27.89 14.18
CA ASP A 79 3.56 -28.55 14.10
C ASP A 79 2.84 -28.26 12.76
N ASP A 80 3.07 -27.09 12.18
CA ASP A 80 2.40 -26.62 10.96
C ASP A 80 3.36 -26.37 9.77
N GLY A 81 4.56 -26.98 9.74
CA GLY A 81 5.44 -26.88 8.57
C GLY A 81 6.93 -27.13 8.81
N LEU A 82 7.76 -26.78 7.83
CA LEU A 82 9.21 -26.82 7.91
C LEU A 82 9.77 -25.40 8.09
N VAL A 83 10.51 -25.19 9.18
CA VAL A 83 11.16 -23.93 9.51
C VAL A 83 12.54 -23.89 8.87
N PHE A 84 12.81 -22.83 8.11
CA PHE A 84 14.11 -22.50 7.52
C PHE A 84 14.82 -21.48 8.42
N ARG A 85 15.99 -21.85 8.97
CA ARG A 85 16.80 -21.00 9.86
C ARG A 85 18.08 -20.51 9.17
N ASN A 86 17.94 -20.02 7.95
CA ASN A 86 19.08 -19.58 7.12
C ASN A 86 19.76 -18.30 7.66
N ASP A 87 19.12 -17.59 8.59
CA ASP A 87 19.63 -16.39 9.25
C ASP A 87 20.59 -16.64 10.42
N ASP A 88 20.49 -17.81 11.06
CA ASP A 88 21.08 -18.11 12.36
C ASP A 88 22.19 -19.17 12.27
N ALA A 89 22.55 -19.58 11.05
CA ALA A 89 23.47 -20.68 10.78
C ALA A 89 24.67 -20.24 9.92
N PRO A 90 25.86 -20.85 10.11
CA PRO A 90 27.04 -20.60 9.27
C PRO A 90 26.90 -21.19 7.85
N SER A 91 25.81 -21.90 7.60
CA SER A 91 25.43 -22.53 6.34
C SER A 91 23.93 -22.36 6.10
N GLY A 92 23.51 -22.42 4.85
CA GLY A 92 22.12 -22.30 4.42
C GLY A 92 21.58 -23.60 3.81
N CYS A 93 20.29 -23.63 3.52
CA CYS A 93 19.63 -24.70 2.79
C CYS A 93 18.39 -24.20 2.04
N TYR A 94 18.13 -24.81 0.90
CA TYR A 94 16.88 -24.72 0.14
C TYR A 94 16.58 -26.09 -0.48
N PHE A 95 15.48 -26.24 -1.20
CA PHE A 95 15.17 -27.44 -1.97
C PHE A 95 15.16 -27.15 -3.46
N ARG A 96 15.53 -28.14 -4.27
CA ARG A 96 15.29 -28.14 -5.70
C ARG A 96 14.46 -29.33 -6.12
N THR A 97 13.69 -29.21 -7.18
CA THR A 97 13.10 -30.37 -7.85
C THR A 97 14.17 -31.34 -8.34
N ALA A 98 13.91 -32.64 -8.23
CA ALA A 98 14.73 -33.68 -8.85
C ALA A 98 14.91 -33.40 -10.35
N GLY A 99 16.06 -33.77 -10.92
CA GLY A 99 16.41 -33.42 -12.31
C GLY A 99 15.43 -33.98 -13.35
N ASP A 100 14.81 -35.12 -13.05
CA ASP A 100 13.81 -35.82 -13.88
C ASP A 100 12.35 -35.43 -13.57
N ALA A 101 12.11 -34.47 -12.66
CA ALA A 101 10.77 -34.04 -12.29
C ALA A 101 10.01 -33.46 -13.51
N PRO A 102 8.83 -33.99 -13.87
CA PRO A 102 8.07 -33.50 -15.03
C PRO A 102 7.73 -32.00 -15.00
N ILE A 103 7.50 -31.42 -13.81
CA ILE A 103 7.20 -30.00 -13.62
C ILE A 103 8.32 -29.07 -14.12
N ASN A 104 9.55 -29.59 -14.25
CA ASN A 104 10.69 -28.82 -14.76
C ASN A 104 10.47 -28.37 -16.21
N GLN A 105 9.78 -29.18 -17.01
CA GLN A 105 9.53 -28.93 -18.43
C GLN A 105 8.10 -28.43 -18.74
N GLU A 106 7.24 -28.33 -17.72
CA GLU A 106 5.86 -27.87 -17.90
C GLU A 106 5.81 -26.42 -18.41
N ARG A 107 4.95 -26.17 -19.39
CA ARG A 107 4.84 -24.86 -20.07
C ARG A 107 3.62 -24.08 -19.61
N PHE A 108 2.63 -24.72 -18.99
CA PHE A 108 1.41 -24.12 -18.47
C PHE A 108 0.58 -23.38 -19.53
N GLU A 109 0.50 -23.95 -20.74
CA GLU A 109 -0.16 -23.31 -21.90
C GLU A 109 -1.67 -23.08 -21.71
N ARG A 110 -2.28 -23.77 -20.73
CA ARG A 110 -3.72 -23.66 -20.40
C ARG A 110 -3.99 -22.76 -19.18
N GLY A 111 -2.99 -22.02 -18.72
CA GLY A 111 -3.01 -21.34 -17.43
C GLY A 111 -2.58 -22.26 -16.28
N TYR A 112 -2.60 -21.71 -15.08
CA TYR A 112 -2.14 -22.40 -13.87
C TYR A 112 -2.69 -21.76 -12.60
N THR A 113 -2.64 -22.50 -11.51
CA THR A 113 -2.77 -21.97 -10.16
C THR A 113 -1.61 -22.47 -9.30
N ILE A 114 -0.88 -21.54 -8.69
CA ILE A 114 0.19 -21.85 -7.73
C ILE A 114 -0.27 -21.36 -6.37
N GLU A 115 -0.20 -22.23 -5.37
CA GLU A 115 -0.53 -21.91 -4.00
C GLU A 115 0.66 -22.18 -3.08
N ALA A 116 0.90 -21.29 -2.13
CA ALA A 116 1.89 -21.45 -1.08
C ALA A 116 1.32 -21.01 0.28
N ILE A 117 1.47 -21.83 1.31
CA ILE A 117 1.12 -21.49 2.69
C ILE A 117 2.42 -21.23 3.46
N VAL A 118 2.67 -19.97 3.79
CA VAL A 118 3.95 -19.45 4.26
C VAL A 118 3.76 -18.59 5.51
N HIS A 119 4.70 -18.69 6.45
CA HIS A 119 4.79 -17.80 7.61
C HIS A 119 6.14 -17.07 7.56
N LEU A 120 6.11 -15.73 7.60
CA LEU A 120 7.32 -14.90 7.52
C LEU A 120 8.08 -14.90 8.86
N PRO A 121 9.40 -14.64 8.86
CA PRO A 121 10.17 -14.61 10.09
C PRO A 121 9.77 -13.43 10.96
N ARG A 122 9.87 -13.62 12.29
CA ARG A 122 9.56 -12.58 13.28
C ARG A 122 10.77 -12.30 14.18
N PRO A 123 11.24 -11.04 14.28
CA PRO A 123 10.86 -9.91 13.43
C PRO A 123 11.37 -10.09 12.00
N PHE A 124 10.65 -9.55 11.02
CA PHE A 124 11.15 -9.33 9.67
C PHE A 124 12.19 -8.22 9.71
N ARG A 125 13.31 -8.44 9.02
CA ARG A 125 14.46 -7.55 8.95
C ARG A 125 14.82 -7.33 7.50
N GLU A 126 14.53 -6.14 7.00
CA GLU A 126 14.73 -5.76 5.61
C GLU A 126 16.12 -6.17 5.10
N GLU A 127 17.17 -5.88 5.87
CA GLU A 127 18.56 -6.14 5.50
C GLU A 127 18.87 -7.64 5.29
N LYS A 128 18.09 -8.52 5.93
CA LYS A 128 18.26 -9.98 5.84
C LYS A 128 17.27 -10.62 4.87
N HIS A 129 16.00 -10.24 4.95
CA HIS A 129 14.88 -10.99 4.38
C HIS A 129 14.40 -10.45 3.03
N SER A 130 14.88 -9.28 2.61
CA SER A 130 14.54 -8.75 1.28
C SER A 130 15.00 -9.68 0.17
N TRP A 131 14.09 -9.92 -0.77
CA TRP A 131 14.23 -10.70 -2.00
C TRP A 131 14.43 -12.20 -1.81
N MET A 132 14.11 -12.74 -0.63
CA MET A 132 14.12 -14.18 -0.42
C MET A 132 13.00 -14.87 -1.22
N GLY A 133 13.36 -15.93 -1.95
CA GLY A 133 12.42 -16.68 -2.79
C GLY A 133 11.69 -17.78 -2.02
N VAL A 134 10.36 -17.79 -2.07
CA VAL A 134 9.53 -18.91 -1.57
C VAL A 134 9.55 -20.05 -2.59
N LEU A 135 9.19 -19.76 -3.84
CA LEU A 135 9.15 -20.69 -4.96
C LEU A 135 9.68 -19.97 -6.20
N THR A 136 10.72 -20.52 -6.83
CA THR A 136 11.33 -19.91 -8.01
C THR A 136 11.59 -20.94 -9.10
N ARG A 137 11.51 -20.52 -10.37
CA ARG A 137 11.85 -21.34 -11.53
C ARG A 137 13.18 -20.86 -12.10
N GLN A 138 14.15 -21.77 -12.15
CA GLN A 138 15.53 -21.47 -12.55
C GLN A 138 15.64 -21.02 -14.02
N GLY A 139 16.74 -20.31 -14.31
CA GLY A 139 17.04 -19.75 -15.63
C GLY A 139 16.67 -18.27 -15.72
N ARG A 140 17.27 -17.54 -16.65
CA ARG A 140 17.04 -16.10 -16.84
C ARG A 140 16.21 -15.79 -18.08
N GLY A 141 15.55 -14.64 -18.12
CA GLY A 141 15.01 -14.10 -19.37
C GLY A 141 16.08 -14.00 -20.47
N ALA A 142 17.32 -13.63 -20.14
CA ALA A 142 18.44 -13.64 -21.07
C ALA A 142 18.75 -15.00 -21.69
N ASP A 143 18.53 -16.10 -20.94
CA ASP A 143 18.80 -17.46 -21.43
C ASP A 143 17.77 -17.93 -22.48
N ILE A 144 16.61 -17.26 -22.54
CA ILE A 144 15.59 -17.45 -23.59
C ILE A 144 15.56 -16.30 -24.61
N GLY A 145 16.62 -15.47 -24.64
CA GLY A 145 16.82 -14.43 -25.65
C GLY A 145 16.28 -13.03 -25.30
N ARG A 146 15.90 -12.75 -24.04
CA ARG A 146 15.49 -11.41 -23.59
C ARG A 146 16.72 -10.59 -23.16
N GLN A 147 17.15 -9.65 -23.98
CA GLN A 147 18.42 -8.94 -23.75
C GLN A 147 18.41 -8.15 -22.43
N GLY A 148 19.50 -8.28 -21.66
CA GLY A 148 19.68 -7.56 -20.39
C GLY A 148 18.88 -8.10 -19.21
N GLU A 149 18.05 -9.12 -19.43
CA GLU A 149 17.13 -9.63 -18.43
C GLU A 149 17.81 -10.67 -17.51
N ASN A 150 18.06 -10.26 -16.26
CA ASN A 150 18.77 -11.06 -15.26
C ASN A 150 17.83 -11.80 -14.32
N GLU A 151 16.54 -11.50 -14.37
CA GLU A 151 15.53 -12.07 -13.50
C GLU A 151 15.19 -13.51 -13.90
N LEU A 152 14.77 -14.28 -12.88
CA LEU A 152 14.38 -15.69 -13.01
C LEU A 152 13.21 -15.89 -14.00
N LEU A 153 13.08 -17.10 -14.57
CA LEU A 153 11.94 -17.44 -15.43
C LEU A 153 10.61 -17.31 -14.69
N ALA A 154 10.61 -17.62 -13.39
CA ALA A 154 9.54 -17.19 -12.49
C ALA A 154 10.07 -17.04 -11.06
N THR A 155 9.50 -16.11 -10.28
CA THR A 155 9.86 -15.97 -8.87
C THR A 155 8.67 -15.51 -8.04
N LEU A 156 8.36 -16.25 -6.97
CA LEU A 156 7.57 -15.79 -5.82
C LEU A 156 8.55 -15.38 -4.72
N SER A 157 8.83 -14.08 -4.59
CA SER A 157 9.79 -13.53 -3.63
C SER A 157 9.14 -12.56 -2.65
N VAL A 158 9.77 -12.33 -1.49
CA VAL A 158 9.34 -11.30 -0.53
C VAL A 158 10.22 -10.06 -0.69
N SER A 159 9.65 -8.88 -0.91
CA SER A 159 10.38 -7.62 -1.07
C SER A 159 10.84 -7.01 0.25
N ASN A 160 11.56 -5.91 0.14
CA ASN A 160 11.99 -5.09 1.28
C ASN A 160 10.81 -4.43 2.02
N CYS A 161 9.70 -4.15 1.34
CA CYS A 161 8.48 -3.61 1.94
C CYS A 161 7.54 -4.69 2.50
N MET A 162 8.01 -5.93 2.67
CA MET A 162 7.20 -7.09 3.03
C MET A 162 6.01 -7.28 2.08
N GLU A 163 6.28 -7.42 0.78
CA GLU A 163 5.28 -7.72 -0.25
C GLU A 163 5.71 -8.96 -1.02
N TYR A 164 4.77 -9.82 -1.43
CA TYR A 164 5.08 -10.87 -2.39
C TYR A 164 5.18 -10.30 -3.79
N GLN A 165 6.25 -10.60 -4.50
CA GLN A 165 6.39 -10.38 -5.92
C GLN A 165 6.22 -11.71 -6.64
N TRP A 166 5.34 -11.77 -7.64
CA TRP A 166 5.31 -12.81 -8.65
C TRP A 166 5.79 -12.28 -9.97
N VAL A 167 6.97 -12.70 -10.42
CA VAL A 167 7.43 -12.47 -11.80
C VAL A 167 7.29 -13.75 -12.61
N SER A 168 6.88 -13.62 -13.86
CA SER A 168 6.89 -14.72 -14.82
C SER A 168 7.28 -14.28 -16.23
N HIS A 169 8.20 -15.02 -16.82
CA HIS A 169 8.53 -14.96 -18.23
C HIS A 169 7.62 -15.91 -19.00
N SER A 170 6.72 -15.37 -19.81
CA SER A 170 5.86 -16.16 -20.71
C SER A 170 6.53 -16.39 -22.07
N TRP A 171 6.00 -17.33 -22.85
CA TRP A 171 6.48 -17.57 -24.22
C TRP A 171 6.07 -16.49 -25.21
N THR A 172 5.07 -15.68 -24.86
CA THR A 172 4.38 -14.76 -25.76
C THR A 172 4.80 -13.30 -25.58
N ARG A 173 5.58 -12.99 -24.55
CA ARG A 173 5.98 -11.61 -24.21
C ARG A 173 7.49 -11.44 -24.20
N ASP A 174 7.94 -10.27 -24.67
CA ASP A 174 9.35 -9.88 -24.69
C ASP A 174 9.86 -9.36 -23.35
N VAL A 175 8.95 -8.88 -22.50
CA VAL A 175 9.21 -8.44 -21.13
C VAL A 175 8.47 -9.35 -20.15
N PRO A 176 9.03 -9.59 -18.95
CA PRO A 176 8.33 -10.33 -17.92
C PRO A 176 6.99 -9.65 -17.54
N ALA A 177 6.10 -10.45 -16.99
CA ALA A 177 4.92 -9.95 -16.30
C ALA A 177 5.14 -10.06 -14.80
N THR A 178 4.86 -8.97 -14.09
CA THR A 178 5.01 -8.87 -12.65
C THR A 178 3.67 -8.57 -12.01
N SER A 179 3.32 -9.35 -10.99
CA SER A 179 2.18 -9.11 -10.11
C SER A 179 2.72 -8.97 -8.69
N TRP A 180 2.18 -8.05 -7.92
CA TRP A 180 2.60 -7.78 -6.55
C TRP A 180 1.45 -8.07 -5.59
N SER A 181 1.75 -8.59 -4.39
CA SER A 181 0.87 -8.42 -3.25
C SER A 181 1.18 -7.07 -2.60
N ARG A 182 0.38 -6.68 -1.61
CA ARG A 182 0.69 -5.52 -0.76
C ARG A 182 1.28 -5.93 0.57
N TYR A 183 1.53 -4.93 1.41
CA TYR A 183 2.09 -5.06 2.76
C TYR A 183 1.51 -6.25 3.53
N LEU A 184 2.39 -7.18 3.84
CA LEU A 184 2.12 -8.40 4.59
C LEU A 184 2.17 -8.13 6.10
N LYS A 185 1.55 -9.00 6.89
CA LYS A 185 1.71 -8.97 8.36
C LYS A 185 2.57 -10.16 8.75
N GLU A 186 3.77 -9.90 9.28
CA GLU A 186 4.71 -10.97 9.70
C GLU A 186 4.13 -11.93 10.74
N GLU A 187 3.05 -11.53 11.42
CA GLU A 187 2.39 -12.33 12.47
C GLU A 187 1.47 -13.41 11.86
N GLU A 188 1.04 -13.25 10.61
CA GLU A 188 0.03 -14.10 9.98
C GLU A 188 0.65 -15.25 9.17
N TRP A 189 -0.11 -16.35 9.08
CA TRP A 189 0.05 -17.26 7.96
C TRP A 189 -0.48 -16.59 6.69
N HIS A 190 0.29 -16.68 5.62
CA HIS A 190 -0.09 -16.23 4.29
C HIS A 190 -0.44 -17.43 3.43
N HIS A 191 -1.67 -17.47 2.94
CA HIS A 191 -2.05 -18.30 1.81
C HIS A 191 -1.96 -17.45 0.55
N VAL A 192 -0.87 -17.66 -0.17
CA VAL A 192 -0.57 -16.99 -1.43
C VAL A 192 -1.17 -17.82 -2.55
N VAL A 193 -1.99 -17.21 -3.41
CA VAL A 193 -2.59 -17.85 -4.58
C VAL A 193 -2.27 -17.02 -5.82
N ILE A 194 -1.56 -17.62 -6.78
CA ILE A 194 -1.27 -17.02 -8.08
C ILE A 194 -2.11 -17.75 -9.11
N ILE A 195 -3.00 -17.04 -9.80
CA ILE A 195 -3.88 -17.59 -10.82
C ILE A 195 -3.52 -16.93 -12.14
N ASN A 196 -3.15 -17.73 -13.14
CA ASN A 196 -3.03 -17.30 -14.52
C ASN A 196 -4.13 -17.97 -15.35
N ASP A 197 -4.96 -17.17 -16.01
CA ASP A 197 -6.11 -17.62 -16.81
C ASP A 197 -5.78 -17.85 -18.29
N GLY A 198 -4.49 -17.86 -18.66
CA GLY A 198 -4.02 -17.90 -20.04
C GLY A 198 -3.97 -16.52 -20.72
N ASP A 199 -4.36 -15.45 -20.04
CA ASP A 199 -4.21 -14.07 -20.52
C ASP A 199 -3.56 -13.16 -19.47
N ARG A 200 -4.04 -13.16 -18.23
CA ARG A 200 -3.54 -12.33 -17.13
C ARG A 200 -3.19 -13.17 -15.91
N THR A 201 -2.39 -12.60 -15.00
CA THR A 201 -2.02 -13.22 -13.73
C THR A 201 -2.51 -12.38 -12.56
N LEU A 202 -3.31 -12.97 -11.68
CA LEU A 202 -3.75 -12.37 -10.42
C LEU A 202 -3.02 -13.03 -9.25
N LEU A 203 -2.69 -12.23 -8.25
CA LEU A 203 -2.03 -12.65 -7.02
C LEU A 203 -2.93 -12.31 -5.83
N TYR A 204 -3.22 -13.32 -5.01
CA TYR A 204 -4.01 -13.20 -3.79
C TYR A 204 -3.16 -13.55 -2.59
N VAL A 205 -3.38 -12.85 -1.48
CA VAL A 205 -2.85 -13.22 -0.16
C VAL A 205 -4.00 -13.20 0.83
N ASN A 206 -4.24 -14.32 1.50
CA ASN A 206 -5.36 -14.46 2.46
C ASN A 206 -6.70 -14.03 1.83
N GLY A 207 -6.91 -14.39 0.55
CA GLY A 207 -8.11 -14.06 -0.20
C GLY A 207 -8.25 -12.60 -0.68
N ILE A 208 -7.25 -11.74 -0.43
CA ILE A 208 -7.20 -10.35 -0.93
C ILE A 208 -6.42 -10.33 -2.24
N CYS A 209 -7.04 -9.85 -3.32
CA CYS A 209 -6.40 -9.71 -4.63
C CYS A 209 -5.83 -8.31 -4.82
N ASP A 210 -4.60 -8.19 -5.33
CA ASP A 210 -4.18 -6.96 -5.99
C ASP A 210 -4.61 -7.05 -7.46
N PHE A 211 -5.74 -6.43 -7.80
CA PHE A 211 -6.28 -6.42 -9.17
C PHE A 211 -5.38 -5.67 -10.18
N ASN A 212 -4.23 -5.15 -9.75
CA ASN A 212 -3.28 -4.44 -10.57
C ASN A 212 -2.32 -5.39 -11.32
N SER A 213 -2.81 -6.05 -12.37
CA SER A 213 -1.97 -6.68 -13.38
C SER A 213 -2.33 -6.13 -14.77
N PRO A 214 -1.72 -5.02 -15.21
CA PRO A 214 -2.00 -4.43 -16.52
C PRO A 214 -1.49 -5.32 -17.67
N ALA A 215 -0.58 -6.26 -17.37
CA ALA A 215 -0.02 -7.16 -18.36
C ALA A 215 -1.06 -8.18 -18.86
N ARG A 216 -1.14 -8.31 -20.19
CA ARG A 216 -2.01 -9.23 -20.92
C ARG A 216 -1.20 -10.19 -21.79
N SER A 217 -1.87 -11.21 -22.33
CA SER A 217 -1.27 -12.23 -23.18
C SER A 217 -0.10 -12.95 -22.50
N ILE A 218 -0.26 -13.28 -21.22
CA ILE A 218 0.69 -14.03 -20.41
C ILE A 218 0.36 -15.52 -20.53
N ILE A 219 0.85 -16.17 -21.59
CA ILE A 219 0.60 -17.60 -21.82
C ILE A 219 1.75 -18.42 -21.22
N GLY A 220 1.44 -19.08 -20.11
CA GLY A 220 2.31 -20.03 -19.45
C GLY A 220 3.59 -19.44 -18.86
N ILE A 221 4.52 -20.33 -18.50
CA ILE A 221 5.83 -19.97 -17.95
C ILE A 221 6.91 -20.65 -18.79
N ALA A 222 7.93 -19.88 -19.17
CA ALA A 222 9.08 -20.39 -19.91
C ALA A 222 9.84 -21.46 -19.12
N ALA A 223 10.49 -22.36 -19.86
CA ALA A 223 11.25 -23.50 -19.33
C ALA A 223 12.54 -23.68 -20.12
N ILE A 224 13.60 -24.14 -19.45
CA ILE A 224 14.88 -24.50 -20.07
C ILE A 224 15.22 -25.93 -19.70
N GLU A 225 15.70 -26.70 -20.66
CA GLU A 225 16.16 -28.08 -20.42
C GLU A 225 17.30 -28.11 -19.40
N GLY A 226 17.22 -29.02 -18.42
CA GLY A 226 18.21 -29.15 -17.34
C GLY A 226 18.08 -28.12 -16.21
N LYS A 227 17.09 -27.22 -16.27
CA LYS A 227 16.72 -26.30 -15.18
C LYS A 227 15.45 -26.79 -14.48
N GLY A 228 15.32 -26.48 -13.19
CA GLY A 228 14.20 -26.90 -12.35
C GLY A 228 13.57 -25.77 -11.55
N TRP A 229 12.95 -26.13 -10.43
CA TRP A 229 12.38 -25.20 -9.46
C TRP A 229 13.15 -25.23 -8.15
N ASN A 230 13.29 -24.09 -7.50
CA ASN A 230 13.77 -23.97 -6.13
C ASN A 230 12.61 -23.68 -5.17
N VAL A 231 12.66 -24.24 -3.97
CA VAL A 231 11.82 -23.85 -2.83
C VAL A 231 12.73 -23.34 -1.72
N GLY A 232 12.53 -22.09 -1.29
CA GLY A 232 13.32 -21.44 -0.26
C GLY A 232 14.60 -20.76 -0.75
N ALA A 233 14.69 -20.42 -2.04
CA ALA A 233 15.82 -19.69 -2.62
C ALA A 233 15.41 -18.84 -3.83
N SER A 234 16.10 -17.71 -4.02
CA SER A 234 16.07 -16.90 -5.24
C SER A 234 17.45 -16.83 -5.89
N GLU A 235 17.48 -16.53 -7.18
CA GLU A 235 18.69 -16.35 -7.97
C GLU A 235 18.64 -14.98 -8.67
N TRP A 236 19.80 -14.36 -8.83
CA TRP A 236 19.96 -13.14 -9.63
C TRP A 236 21.16 -13.29 -10.56
N GLY A 237 20.97 -12.96 -11.84
CA GLY A 237 22.05 -13.09 -12.83
C GLY A 237 22.53 -14.54 -13.01
N GLY A 238 21.67 -15.53 -12.71
CA GLY A 238 21.96 -16.95 -12.87
C GLY A 238 22.79 -17.56 -11.74
N ARG A 239 22.83 -16.89 -10.59
CA ARG A 239 23.51 -17.35 -9.37
C ARG A 239 22.56 -17.24 -8.18
N LEU A 240 22.68 -18.18 -7.25
CA LEU A 240 22.00 -18.13 -5.96
C LEU A 240 22.27 -16.80 -5.25
N ASP A 241 21.21 -16.11 -4.82
CA ASP A 241 21.26 -14.77 -4.27
C ASP A 241 20.79 -14.74 -2.81
N LYS A 242 19.51 -15.02 -2.56
CA LYS A 242 18.91 -15.04 -1.21
C LYS A 242 18.35 -16.41 -0.87
N LEU A 243 18.40 -16.73 0.41
CA LEU A 243 17.77 -17.91 0.99
C LEU A 243 16.59 -17.49 1.86
N PHE A 244 15.52 -18.29 1.83
CA PHE A 244 14.33 -18.04 2.64
C PHE A 244 14.58 -18.36 4.11
N THR A 245 14.16 -17.45 4.98
CA THR A 245 14.03 -17.68 6.43
C THR A 245 12.56 -17.51 6.78
N GLY A 246 12.00 -18.42 7.56
CA GLY A 246 10.56 -18.48 7.85
C GLY A 246 10.05 -19.91 7.88
N THR A 247 8.74 -20.11 7.76
CA THR A 247 8.13 -21.44 7.74
C THR A 247 7.34 -21.64 6.46
N ILE A 248 7.53 -22.78 5.79
CA ILE A 248 6.68 -23.19 4.65
C ILE A 248 5.91 -24.43 5.09
N ARG A 249 4.59 -24.40 4.93
CA ARG A 249 3.71 -25.53 5.25
C ARG A 249 3.46 -26.39 4.02
N GLU A 250 3.10 -25.77 2.91
CA GLU A 250 2.52 -26.46 1.77
C GLU A 250 2.65 -25.62 0.50
N ILE A 251 2.99 -26.27 -0.62
CA ILE A 251 3.00 -25.67 -1.96
C ILE A 251 2.28 -26.61 -2.93
N ARG A 252 1.33 -26.09 -3.71
CA ARG A 252 0.59 -26.83 -4.73
C ARG A 252 0.63 -26.10 -6.06
N ILE A 253 0.85 -26.83 -7.15
CA ILE A 253 0.81 -26.31 -8.51
C ILE A 253 -0.23 -27.10 -9.30
N ALA A 254 -1.28 -26.42 -9.76
CA ALA A 254 -2.30 -26.94 -10.65
C ALA A 254 -2.08 -26.44 -12.09
N GLY A 255 -2.30 -27.31 -13.07
CA GLY A 255 -2.16 -27.05 -14.50
C GLY A 255 -3.39 -26.39 -15.14
N GLU A 256 -4.19 -25.70 -14.32
CA GLU A 256 -5.40 -25.00 -14.72
C GLU A 256 -5.67 -23.84 -13.74
N PRO A 257 -6.39 -22.79 -14.16
CA PRO A 257 -6.89 -21.75 -13.28
C PRO A 257 -7.95 -22.34 -12.34
N LEU A 258 -7.81 -22.14 -11.02
CA LEU A 258 -8.73 -22.65 -10.02
C LEU A 258 -9.66 -21.56 -9.50
N GLU A 259 -10.92 -21.93 -9.30
CA GLU A 259 -11.89 -21.13 -8.56
C GLU A 259 -11.58 -21.16 -7.05
N ARG A 260 -12.01 -20.12 -6.32
CA ARG A 260 -11.77 -19.98 -4.88
C ARG A 260 -12.23 -21.18 -4.05
N THR A 261 -13.29 -21.87 -4.48
CA THR A 261 -13.81 -23.07 -3.81
C THR A 261 -12.88 -24.27 -3.87
N ASP A 262 -11.91 -24.26 -4.79
CA ASP A 262 -10.96 -25.36 -4.99
C ASP A 262 -9.59 -25.08 -4.37
N TRP A 263 -9.40 -23.91 -3.73
CA TRP A 263 -8.15 -23.54 -3.07
C TRP A 263 -7.86 -24.43 -1.85
N LEU A 264 -6.58 -24.52 -1.45
CA LEU A 264 -6.11 -25.37 -0.34
C LEU A 264 -6.78 -25.02 0.98
N VAL A 265 -6.89 -23.72 1.28
CA VAL A 265 -7.43 -23.17 2.52
C VAL A 265 -8.08 -21.83 2.24
N GLU A 266 -8.91 -21.38 3.17
CA GLU A 266 -9.33 -19.98 3.25
C GLU A 266 -8.80 -19.43 4.57
N ILE A 267 -7.85 -18.49 4.48
CA ILE A 267 -7.35 -17.75 5.64
C ILE A 267 -8.05 -16.40 5.65
N GLU A 268 -8.82 -16.13 6.70
CA GLU A 268 -9.36 -14.80 6.91
C GLU A 268 -8.21 -13.86 7.31
N PRO A 269 -7.97 -12.76 6.57
CA PRO A 269 -6.93 -11.81 6.91
C PRO A 269 -7.31 -11.09 8.22
N MET A 270 -6.34 -10.69 9.04
CA MET A 270 -6.69 -9.84 10.18
C MET A 270 -7.26 -8.52 9.67
N ARG A 271 -8.53 -8.27 10.02
CA ARG A 271 -9.22 -7.04 9.64
C ARG A 271 -8.82 -5.92 10.59
N VAL A 272 -7.91 -5.08 10.12
CA VAL A 272 -7.48 -3.88 10.86
C VAL A 272 -8.18 -2.61 10.37
N LEU A 273 -8.90 -2.69 9.25
CA LEU A 273 -9.74 -1.63 8.72
C LEU A 273 -11.23 -1.96 8.92
N GLU A 274 -11.95 -0.99 9.46
CA GLU A 274 -13.40 -0.99 9.55
C GLU A 274 -13.96 -0.08 8.46
N GLY A 275 -14.92 -0.58 7.68
CA GLY A 275 -15.53 0.21 6.61
C GLY A 275 -16.80 -0.39 6.03
N THR A 276 -17.42 0.35 5.12
CA THR A 276 -18.63 -0.04 4.39
C THR A 276 -18.56 0.37 2.92
N ASN A 277 -19.29 -0.37 2.09
CA ASN A 277 -19.52 -0.09 0.67
C ASN A 277 -20.94 0.40 0.38
N ASP A 278 -21.72 0.65 1.43
CA ASP A 278 -23.06 1.23 1.33
C ASP A 278 -23.01 2.59 0.60
N PRO A 279 -24.07 2.96 -0.14
CA PRO A 279 -24.14 4.27 -0.78
C PRO A 279 -23.96 5.41 0.22
N PHE A 280 -23.04 6.32 -0.08
CA PHE A 280 -22.76 7.50 0.72
C PHE A 280 -23.31 8.75 -0.01
N PRO A 281 -24.19 9.56 0.61
CA PRO A 281 -24.62 10.81 0.01
C PRO A 281 -23.46 11.82 0.04
N PRO A 282 -23.25 12.62 -1.03
CA PRO A 282 -22.21 13.65 -1.04
C PRO A 282 -22.32 14.67 0.09
N LEU A 283 -23.52 14.92 0.62
CA LEU A 283 -23.81 15.80 1.76
C LEU A 283 -24.95 15.21 2.60
N GLU A 284 -24.91 15.35 3.93
CA GLU A 284 -26.03 15.07 4.83
C GLU A 284 -27.22 16.01 4.59
N ARG A 285 -26.94 17.28 4.26
CA ARG A 285 -27.94 18.31 3.94
C ARG A 285 -27.48 19.13 2.75
N ALA A 286 -28.40 19.58 1.90
CA ALA A 286 -28.08 20.32 0.69
C ALA A 286 -27.40 21.68 0.96
N GLU A 287 -27.65 22.26 2.14
CA GLU A 287 -27.11 23.54 2.58
C GLU A 287 -25.67 23.42 3.09
N ASN A 288 -25.22 22.22 3.47
CA ASN A 288 -23.88 21.96 3.97
C ASN A 288 -22.82 22.19 2.88
N TYR A 289 -21.57 22.33 3.30
CA TYR A 289 -20.39 22.44 2.43
C TYR A 289 -19.23 21.64 3.02
N GLN A 290 -18.21 21.40 2.20
CA GLN A 290 -17.09 20.54 2.58
C GLN A 290 -15.74 21.18 2.34
N PHE A 291 -14.79 20.78 3.18
CA PHE A 291 -13.36 20.82 2.86
C PHE A 291 -12.86 19.41 2.60
N ALA A 292 -11.91 19.27 1.67
CA ALA A 292 -11.28 18.00 1.34
C ALA A 292 -9.79 18.03 1.67
N PHE A 293 -9.25 16.92 2.13
CA PHE A 293 -7.82 16.73 2.42
C PHE A 293 -7.34 15.47 1.70
N VAL A 294 -6.36 15.63 0.83
CA VAL A 294 -5.70 14.53 0.10
C VAL A 294 -4.33 14.31 0.76
N PRO A 295 -4.17 13.21 1.53
CA PRO A 295 -2.94 12.96 2.26
C PRO A 295 -1.94 12.17 1.42
N ASP A 296 -0.68 12.57 1.52
CA ASP A 296 0.52 11.75 1.22
C ASP A 296 0.34 10.80 0.01
N PRO A 297 0.22 11.34 -1.22
CA PRO A 297 -0.05 10.54 -2.41
C PRO A 297 1.21 9.88 -3.00
N GLN A 298 2.41 10.01 -2.42
CA GLN A 298 3.68 9.57 -2.99
C GLN A 298 3.66 8.12 -3.48
N LYS A 299 3.10 7.20 -2.69
CA LYS A 299 3.01 5.78 -3.10
C LYS A 299 1.94 5.56 -4.18
N LEU A 300 0.92 6.41 -4.25
CA LEU A 300 -0.02 6.41 -5.36
C LEU A 300 0.70 6.89 -6.63
N VAL A 301 1.41 8.01 -6.58
CA VAL A 301 2.13 8.56 -7.73
C VAL A 301 3.20 7.59 -8.27
N TYR A 302 3.94 6.94 -7.37
CA TYR A 302 4.97 5.98 -7.72
C TYR A 302 4.38 4.66 -8.25
N LEU A 303 3.46 4.03 -7.51
CA LEU A 303 3.02 2.64 -7.76
C LEU A 303 1.62 2.48 -8.35
N ASN A 304 0.70 3.44 -8.13
CA ASN A 304 -0.71 3.36 -8.52
C ASN A 304 -1.26 4.73 -9.00
N PRO A 305 -0.67 5.34 -10.04
CA PRO A 305 -0.98 6.73 -10.41
C PRO A 305 -2.46 6.93 -10.73
N GLU A 306 -3.15 5.89 -11.20
CA GLU A 306 -4.59 5.90 -11.47
C GLU A 306 -5.45 6.20 -10.23
N MET A 307 -4.96 5.92 -9.02
CA MET A 307 -5.69 6.23 -7.79
C MET A 307 -5.64 7.72 -7.44
N PHE A 308 -4.47 8.34 -7.61
CA PHE A 308 -4.35 9.77 -7.37
C PHE A 308 -5.12 10.56 -8.44
N GLU A 309 -5.09 10.10 -9.68
CA GLU A 309 -5.97 10.59 -10.74
C GLU A 309 -7.45 10.42 -10.37
N ALA A 310 -7.87 9.24 -9.89
CA ALA A 310 -9.25 9.04 -9.44
C ALA A 310 -9.67 9.98 -8.30
N GLN A 311 -8.76 10.33 -7.39
CA GLN A 311 -9.02 11.33 -6.35
C GLN A 311 -9.26 12.72 -6.95
N THR A 312 -8.38 13.18 -7.85
CA THR A 312 -8.50 14.52 -8.44
C THR A 312 -9.67 14.63 -9.42
N GLU A 313 -9.94 13.59 -10.22
CA GLU A 313 -11.12 13.49 -11.08
C GLU A 313 -12.41 13.53 -10.28
N TRP A 314 -12.48 12.79 -9.17
CA TRP A 314 -13.66 12.78 -8.33
C TRP A 314 -13.89 14.16 -7.70
N LEU A 315 -12.84 14.81 -7.21
CA LEU A 315 -12.92 16.17 -6.68
C LEU A 315 -13.41 17.16 -7.75
N ALA A 316 -12.86 17.11 -8.96
CA ALA A 316 -13.31 17.93 -10.09
C ALA A 316 -14.77 17.71 -10.44
N LYS A 317 -15.21 16.44 -10.48
CA LYS A 317 -16.60 16.08 -10.81
C LYS A 317 -17.59 16.44 -9.71
N HIS A 318 -17.17 16.38 -8.44
CA HIS A 318 -18.06 16.55 -7.29
C HIS A 318 -17.95 17.92 -6.61
N GLN A 319 -17.05 18.80 -7.06
CA GLN A 319 -16.86 20.13 -6.48
C GLN A 319 -18.20 20.88 -6.29
N ALA A 320 -19.01 20.98 -7.35
CA ALA A 320 -20.28 21.73 -7.29
C ALA A 320 -21.37 20.99 -6.50
N ARG A 321 -21.53 19.68 -6.73
CA ARG A 321 -22.61 18.88 -6.11
C ARG A 321 -22.34 18.59 -4.62
N GLY A 322 -21.09 18.33 -4.26
CA GLY A 322 -20.63 18.14 -2.88
C GLY A 322 -20.30 19.46 -2.17
N ARG A 323 -20.42 20.60 -2.87
CA ARG A 323 -20.09 21.95 -2.36
C ARG A 323 -18.73 21.97 -1.66
N ILE A 324 -17.73 21.37 -2.33
CA ILE A 324 -16.35 21.30 -1.84
C ILE A 324 -15.73 22.67 -2.09
N ALA A 325 -15.57 23.43 -1.02
CA ALA A 325 -15.12 24.82 -1.08
C ALA A 325 -13.60 24.93 -1.27
N MET A 326 -12.83 24.05 -0.63
CA MET A 326 -11.37 24.01 -0.74
C MET A 326 -10.85 22.59 -0.55
N THR A 327 -9.81 22.24 -1.31
CA THR A 327 -9.02 21.01 -1.14
C THR A 327 -7.60 21.35 -0.67
N ALA A 328 -7.06 20.61 0.28
CA ALA A 328 -5.63 20.67 0.63
C ALA A 328 -4.94 19.35 0.29
N VAL A 329 -3.83 19.41 -0.47
CA VAL A 329 -2.91 18.28 -0.62
C VAL A 329 -1.81 18.42 0.43
N LEU A 330 -1.61 17.40 1.28
CA LEU A 330 -0.89 17.52 2.55
C LEU A 330 0.65 17.34 2.45
N GLY A 331 1.22 17.30 1.25
CA GLY A 331 2.64 17.04 1.02
C GLY A 331 2.96 15.57 0.77
N ASP A 332 4.25 15.27 0.63
CA ASP A 332 4.79 14.02 0.10
C ASP A 332 4.07 13.66 -1.21
N VAL A 333 4.22 14.55 -2.19
CA VAL A 333 3.58 14.41 -3.50
C VAL A 333 4.24 13.30 -4.31
N VAL A 334 5.57 13.18 -4.22
CA VAL A 334 6.38 12.13 -4.85
C VAL A 334 7.11 11.30 -3.80
N ASP A 335 7.52 10.08 -4.15
CA ASP A 335 8.25 9.15 -3.27
C ASP A 335 9.76 9.37 -3.42
N HIS A 336 10.21 9.71 -4.64
CA HIS A 336 11.60 9.98 -4.99
C HIS A 336 11.73 11.35 -5.67
N SER A 337 12.29 12.35 -4.98
CA SER A 337 12.41 13.71 -5.53
C SER A 337 13.29 13.80 -6.78
N GLU A 338 14.20 12.85 -6.98
CA GLU A 338 15.04 12.75 -8.18
C GLU A 338 14.34 12.12 -9.39
N ALA A 339 13.16 11.52 -9.21
CA ALA A 339 12.42 10.84 -10.27
C ALA A 339 11.48 11.83 -10.99
N GLU A 340 11.94 12.40 -12.11
CA GLU A 340 11.16 13.34 -12.94
C GLU A 340 9.79 12.75 -13.36
N GLU A 341 9.71 11.45 -13.61
CA GLU A 341 8.46 10.79 -14.00
C GLU A 341 7.37 10.89 -12.91
N GLU A 342 7.74 10.83 -11.63
CA GLU A 342 6.80 10.99 -10.52
C GLU A 342 6.23 12.41 -10.48
N TRP A 343 7.09 13.42 -10.69
CA TRP A 343 6.66 14.82 -10.79
C TRP A 343 5.71 15.06 -11.97
N GLU A 344 5.99 14.45 -13.13
CA GLU A 344 5.10 14.53 -14.28
C GLU A 344 3.74 13.88 -14.01
N ARG A 345 3.72 12.68 -13.41
CA ARG A 345 2.48 11.97 -13.02
C ARG A 345 1.67 12.79 -12.01
N ALA A 346 2.30 13.27 -10.95
CA ALA A 346 1.65 14.10 -9.95
C ALA A 346 1.11 15.40 -10.54
N SER A 347 1.91 16.09 -11.37
CA SER A 347 1.49 17.35 -11.99
C SER A 347 0.30 17.16 -12.93
N ARG A 348 0.26 16.07 -13.70
CA ARG A 348 -0.89 15.69 -14.54
C ARG A 348 -2.15 15.43 -13.71
N ALA A 349 -2.04 14.65 -12.63
CA ALA A 349 -3.18 14.39 -11.75
C ALA A 349 -3.72 15.69 -11.13
N VAL A 350 -2.85 16.59 -10.65
CA VAL A 350 -3.25 17.90 -10.10
C VAL A 350 -3.78 18.86 -11.17
N ALA A 351 -3.32 18.75 -12.43
CA ALA A 351 -3.80 19.59 -13.53
C ALA A 351 -5.31 19.39 -13.81
N ILE A 352 -5.87 18.23 -13.45
CA ILE A 352 -7.33 18.00 -13.49
C ILE A 352 -8.07 19.02 -12.63
N LEU A 353 -7.51 19.40 -11.46
CA LEU A 353 -8.09 20.44 -10.60
C LEU A 353 -7.92 21.84 -11.19
N ASP A 354 -6.80 22.10 -11.86
CA ASP A 354 -6.55 23.37 -12.57
C ASP A 354 -7.58 23.58 -13.68
N ASP A 355 -7.71 22.58 -14.56
CA ASP A 355 -8.59 22.63 -15.73
C ASP A 355 -10.07 22.76 -15.32
N ALA A 356 -10.46 22.09 -14.22
CA ALA A 356 -11.81 22.18 -13.67
C ALA A 356 -12.04 23.42 -12.79
N ASN A 357 -11.02 24.27 -12.58
CA ASN A 357 -11.06 25.44 -11.68
C ASN A 357 -11.51 25.09 -10.24
N VAL A 358 -11.13 23.90 -9.75
CA VAL A 358 -11.39 23.49 -8.36
C VAL A 358 -10.46 24.29 -7.44
N PRO A 359 -10.97 24.92 -6.36
CA PRO A 359 -10.10 25.53 -5.37
C PRO A 359 -9.30 24.48 -4.61
N TYR A 360 -7.98 24.56 -4.72
CA TYR A 360 -7.04 23.78 -3.93
C TYR A 360 -5.80 24.58 -3.53
N MET A 361 -5.15 24.15 -2.45
CA MET A 361 -3.82 24.56 -2.02
C MET A 361 -3.00 23.32 -1.63
N MET A 362 -1.68 23.43 -1.58
CA MET A 362 -0.83 22.30 -1.21
C MET A 362 0.44 22.75 -0.49
N THR A 363 1.05 21.82 0.24
CA THR A 363 2.33 21.98 0.94
C THR A 363 3.31 20.92 0.43
N ALA A 364 4.61 21.15 0.59
CA ALA A 364 5.62 20.12 0.36
C ALA A 364 5.77 19.23 1.59
N GLY A 365 6.09 17.95 1.37
CA GLY A 365 6.52 17.01 2.40
C GLY A 365 8.02 16.71 2.33
N ASN A 366 8.50 15.85 3.23
CA ASN A 366 9.94 15.55 3.32
C ASN A 366 10.49 14.85 2.07
N HIS A 367 9.65 14.13 1.32
CA HIS A 367 10.05 13.49 0.06
C HIS A 367 10.10 14.47 -1.13
N ASP A 368 9.53 15.66 -1.00
CA ASP A 368 9.38 16.61 -2.12
C ASP A 368 10.58 17.54 -2.30
N TYR A 369 11.55 17.51 -1.39
CA TYR A 369 12.70 18.41 -1.43
C TYR A 369 13.90 17.79 -2.16
N ASP A 370 14.50 18.60 -3.03
CA ASP A 370 15.79 18.33 -3.64
C ASP A 370 16.65 19.60 -3.71
N ALA A 371 17.87 19.46 -4.23
CA ALA A 371 18.78 20.60 -4.41
C ALA A 371 18.37 21.51 -5.58
N ALA A 372 17.57 21.00 -6.53
CA ALA A 372 17.14 21.74 -7.72
C ALA A 372 15.89 22.60 -7.49
N GLY A 373 15.19 22.41 -6.36
CA GLY A 373 13.91 23.06 -6.09
C GLY A 373 12.78 22.53 -6.97
N THR A 374 12.79 21.23 -7.28
CA THR A 374 11.86 20.62 -8.25
C THR A 374 10.40 20.81 -7.86
N TYR A 375 10.06 20.67 -6.57
CA TYR A 375 8.73 21.01 -6.08
C TYR A 375 8.25 22.40 -6.53
N LEU A 376 9.08 23.45 -6.39
CA LEU A 376 8.70 24.81 -6.78
C LEU A 376 8.50 24.97 -8.29
N ARG A 377 9.14 24.13 -9.13
CA ARG A 377 8.91 24.13 -10.58
C ARG A 377 7.51 23.62 -10.95
N HIS A 378 6.98 22.65 -10.21
CA HIS A 378 5.67 22.04 -10.49
C HIS A 378 4.51 22.63 -9.66
N PHE A 379 4.80 23.01 -8.42
CA PHE A 379 3.82 23.38 -7.39
C PHE A 379 4.21 24.66 -6.62
N GLY A 380 5.07 25.49 -7.21
CA GLY A 380 5.47 26.77 -6.63
C GLY A 380 4.55 27.95 -6.98
N PRO A 381 4.96 29.18 -6.63
CA PRO A 381 4.15 30.39 -6.79
C PRO A 381 3.60 30.63 -8.21
N GLU A 382 4.32 30.22 -9.26
CA GLU A 382 3.88 30.39 -10.65
C GLU A 382 2.52 29.72 -10.93
N ARG A 383 2.27 28.54 -10.35
CA ARG A 383 1.00 27.81 -10.49
C ARG A 383 -0.13 28.43 -9.66
N PHE A 384 0.21 29.00 -8.49
CA PHE A 384 -0.78 29.41 -7.50
C PHE A 384 -1.16 30.89 -7.52
N LEU A 385 -0.21 31.80 -7.77
CA LEU A 385 -0.47 33.25 -7.77
C LEU A 385 -1.57 33.71 -8.75
N PRO A 386 -1.78 33.07 -9.93
CA PRO A 386 -2.90 33.42 -10.81
C PRO A 386 -4.29 33.09 -10.23
N LYS A 387 -4.39 32.24 -9.21
CA LYS A 387 -5.66 31.76 -8.66
C LYS A 387 -6.26 32.82 -7.74
N ARG A 388 -7.49 33.25 -8.04
CA ARG A 388 -8.18 34.38 -7.38
C ARG A 388 -8.30 34.30 -5.85
N TYR A 389 -8.24 33.11 -5.27
CA TYR A 389 -8.36 32.90 -3.83
C TYR A 389 -7.00 32.95 -3.13
N VAL A 390 -5.88 32.85 -3.85
CA VAL A 390 -4.54 32.99 -3.27
C VAL A 390 -4.28 34.46 -2.97
N ARG A 391 -3.64 34.74 -1.83
CA ARG A 391 -3.30 36.08 -1.34
C ARG A 391 -1.80 36.33 -1.25
N GLY A 392 -1.00 35.27 -1.25
CA GLY A 392 0.45 35.38 -1.35
C GLY A 392 1.16 34.06 -1.15
N CYS A 393 2.44 34.07 -1.50
CA CYS A 393 3.42 33.05 -1.17
C CYS A 393 4.51 33.70 -0.32
N SER A 394 5.13 32.90 0.55
CA SER A 394 6.19 33.36 1.44
C SER A 394 7.50 33.65 0.69
N PRO A 395 8.49 34.27 1.35
CA PRO A 395 9.80 34.52 0.75
C PRO A 395 10.52 33.24 0.26
N SER A 396 10.31 32.09 0.90
CA SER A 396 10.86 30.81 0.42
C SER A 396 10.14 30.29 -0.83
N GLY A 397 8.90 30.72 -1.06
CA GLY A 397 7.99 30.21 -2.09
C GLY A 397 7.21 28.96 -1.68
N TYR A 398 7.51 28.34 -0.53
CA TYR A 398 6.90 27.08 -0.10
C TYR A 398 5.63 27.27 0.75
N SER A 399 5.58 28.32 1.57
CA SER A 399 4.37 28.64 2.33
C SER A 399 3.43 29.53 1.50
N SER A 400 2.12 29.38 1.67
CA SER A 400 1.12 30.14 0.92
C SER A 400 -0.13 30.41 1.73
N TYR A 401 -0.86 31.46 1.35
CA TYR A 401 -2.11 31.83 2.02
C TYR A 401 -3.22 32.10 1.02
N GLY A 402 -4.42 31.64 1.35
CA GLY A 402 -5.62 31.86 0.54
C GLY A 402 -6.85 32.20 1.37
N ILE A 403 -7.85 32.78 0.71
CA ILE A 403 -9.15 33.10 1.29
C ILE A 403 -10.25 32.56 0.38
N ILE A 404 -11.16 31.78 0.94
CA ILE A 404 -12.30 31.19 0.23
C ILE A 404 -13.61 31.45 0.97
N GLU A 405 -14.69 31.66 0.23
CA GLU A 405 -16.05 31.74 0.77
C GLU A 405 -16.65 30.33 0.87
N ALA A 406 -17.26 30.00 2.01
CA ALA A 406 -18.01 28.77 2.19
C ALA A 406 -19.10 28.96 3.25
N GLY A 407 -20.33 28.51 2.96
CA GLY A 407 -21.46 28.73 3.86
C GLY A 407 -21.67 30.21 4.16
N SER A 408 -21.70 30.56 5.45
CA SER A 408 -21.88 31.94 5.93
C SER A 408 -20.56 32.69 6.16
N TYR A 409 -19.40 32.08 5.89
CA TYR A 409 -18.10 32.58 6.32
C TYR A 409 -17.08 32.69 5.19
N HIS A 410 -16.05 33.51 5.43
CA HIS A 410 -14.81 33.51 4.66
C HIS A 410 -13.73 32.84 5.50
N TYR A 411 -13.00 31.90 4.91
CA TYR A 411 -11.97 31.12 5.58
C TYR A 411 -10.58 31.50 5.11
N GLY A 412 -9.68 31.73 6.06
CA GLY A 412 -8.25 31.78 5.82
C GLY A 412 -7.68 30.37 5.68
N TRP A 413 -6.74 30.18 4.76
CA TRP A 413 -6.02 28.93 4.55
C TRP A 413 -4.54 29.22 4.56
N LEU A 414 -3.84 28.81 5.62
CA LEU A 414 -2.40 28.99 5.75
C LEU A 414 -1.70 27.65 5.52
N MET A 415 -1.00 27.52 4.40
CA MET A 415 -0.07 26.42 4.15
C MET A 415 1.30 26.84 4.70
N ALA A 416 1.70 26.29 5.84
CA ALA A 416 2.99 26.55 6.48
C ALA A 416 3.94 25.39 6.19
N ASP A 417 5.02 25.67 5.45
CA ASP A 417 5.96 24.64 5.02
C ASP A 417 6.77 24.03 6.18
N MET A 418 7.04 22.73 6.15
CA MET A 418 7.77 22.06 7.24
C MET A 418 9.27 22.42 7.27
N LYS A 419 9.93 22.52 6.11
CA LYS A 419 11.38 22.70 6.01
C LYS A 419 11.78 24.15 6.20
N TYR A 420 11.00 25.06 5.63
CA TYR A 420 11.22 26.50 5.64
C TYR A 420 10.38 27.23 6.70
N LEU A 421 9.71 26.51 7.60
CA LEU A 421 8.85 27.07 8.67
C LEU A 421 9.49 28.26 9.39
N ARG A 422 10.75 28.11 9.83
CA ARG A 422 11.46 29.18 10.57
C ARG A 422 11.77 30.39 9.70
N GLN A 423 12.08 30.17 8.42
CA GLN A 423 12.33 31.25 7.47
C GLN A 423 11.05 32.03 7.16
N ASP A 424 9.92 31.32 7.04
CA ASP A 424 8.63 31.91 6.67
C ASP A 424 7.80 32.36 7.88
N MET A 425 8.24 32.08 9.11
CA MET A 425 7.48 32.34 10.35
C MET A 425 6.97 33.78 10.46
N ALA A 426 7.82 34.77 10.18
CA ALA A 426 7.43 36.18 10.25
C ALA A 426 6.32 36.52 9.25
N TRP A 427 6.40 35.96 8.04
CA TRP A 427 5.40 36.13 6.99
C TRP A 427 4.07 35.45 7.36
N CYS A 428 4.11 34.23 7.93
CA CYS A 428 2.93 33.53 8.41
C CYS A 428 2.19 34.35 9.50
N LYS A 429 2.94 34.89 10.47
CA LYS A 429 2.38 35.74 11.53
C LYS A 429 1.76 37.01 10.97
N GLU A 430 2.45 37.69 10.05
CA GLU A 430 1.95 38.90 9.42
C GLU A 430 0.58 38.67 8.77
N LEU A 431 0.40 37.56 8.05
CA LEU A 431 -0.89 37.24 7.44
C LEU A 431 -1.98 36.90 8.44
N LEU A 432 -1.66 36.16 9.51
CA LEU A 432 -2.61 35.93 10.59
C LEU A 432 -3.00 37.24 11.28
N GLU A 433 -2.08 38.18 11.47
CA GLU A 433 -2.35 39.50 12.04
C GLU A 433 -3.20 40.38 11.12
N GLN A 434 -2.97 40.33 9.80
CA GLN A 434 -3.76 41.07 8.82
C GLN A 434 -5.19 40.51 8.66
N HIS A 435 -5.40 39.23 8.99
CA HIS A 435 -6.67 38.52 8.77
C HIS A 435 -7.26 37.94 10.08
N ARG A 436 -7.15 38.67 11.19
CA ARG A 436 -7.62 38.25 12.52
C ARG A 436 -9.10 37.88 12.62
N THR A 437 -9.93 38.39 11.70
CA THR A 437 -11.38 38.14 11.69
C THR A 437 -11.79 36.94 10.83
N LEU A 438 -10.85 36.27 10.17
CA LEU A 438 -11.14 35.11 9.31
C LEU A 438 -10.84 33.80 10.03
N PRO A 439 -11.84 32.93 10.28
CA PRO A 439 -11.60 31.56 10.71
C PRO A 439 -10.57 30.89 9.80
N THR A 440 -9.46 30.45 10.38
CA THR A 440 -8.30 30.00 9.62
C THR A 440 -8.03 28.52 9.84
N VAL A 441 -7.87 27.79 8.73
CA VAL A 441 -7.32 26.43 8.69
C VAL A 441 -5.82 26.54 8.42
N LEU A 442 -5.00 25.94 9.28
CA LEU A 442 -3.55 25.85 9.12
C LEU A 442 -3.17 24.44 8.68
N VAL A 443 -2.47 24.33 7.57
CA VAL A 443 -1.96 23.06 7.05
C VAL A 443 -0.44 23.10 7.04
N SER A 444 0.19 22.07 7.56
CA SER A 444 1.63 21.80 7.44
C SER A 444 1.78 20.31 7.25
N HIS A 445 2.82 19.87 6.54
CA HIS A 445 3.07 18.43 6.38
C HIS A 445 3.34 17.78 7.75
N ASP A 446 4.03 18.49 8.65
CA ASP A 446 4.44 18.02 9.96
C ASP A 446 3.81 18.87 11.09
N ILE A 447 2.89 18.26 11.87
CA ILE A 447 2.30 18.85 13.09
C ILE A 447 2.12 17.78 14.18
N LEU A 448 1.36 16.72 13.88
CA LEU A 448 1.03 15.66 14.83
C LEU A 448 1.54 14.31 14.36
N TYR A 449 1.95 13.47 15.30
CA TYR A 449 2.09 12.03 15.13
C TYR A 449 1.17 11.26 16.08
N ALA A 450 0.95 9.97 15.81
CA ALA A 450 0.12 9.11 16.64
C ALA A 450 0.97 8.09 17.42
N GLU A 451 0.78 8.04 18.74
CA GLU A 451 1.25 6.92 19.58
C GLU A 451 0.06 6.00 19.91
N ARG A 452 0.34 4.76 20.29
CA ARG A 452 -0.67 3.88 20.89
C ARG A 452 -0.56 3.91 22.41
N ASP A 453 -1.69 4.03 23.11
CA ASP A 453 -1.73 3.83 24.56
C ASP A 453 -1.74 2.34 24.92
N GLU A 454 -1.74 2.03 26.22
CA GLU A 454 -1.78 0.64 26.73
C GLU A 454 -2.99 -0.16 26.23
N ALA A 455 -4.08 0.52 25.84
CA ALA A 455 -5.28 -0.07 25.28
C ALA A 455 -5.28 -0.10 23.73
N GLY A 456 -4.15 0.25 23.09
CA GLY A 456 -3.98 0.28 21.64
C GLY A 456 -4.62 1.47 20.93
N ARG A 457 -5.21 2.43 21.67
CA ARG A 457 -5.88 3.62 21.11
C ARG A 457 -4.85 4.61 20.62
N ARG A 458 -5.09 5.19 19.45
CA ARG A 458 -4.25 6.24 18.88
C ARG A 458 -4.39 7.52 19.71
N LYS A 459 -3.27 8.10 20.09
CA LYS A 459 -3.15 9.32 20.89
C LYS A 459 -2.23 10.29 20.17
N ALA A 460 -2.79 11.44 19.80
CA ALA A 460 -2.05 12.50 19.12
C ALA A 460 -0.98 13.13 20.01
N ARG A 461 0.19 13.37 19.40
CA ARG A 461 1.38 14.00 19.98
C ARG A 461 1.90 15.07 19.04
N ASP A 462 2.50 16.11 19.60
CA ASP A 462 3.17 17.14 18.82
C ASP A 462 4.53 16.61 18.34
N SER A 463 4.83 16.79 17.06
CA SER A 463 6.21 16.74 16.59
C SER A 463 7.00 17.99 17.04
N GLU A 464 8.30 18.04 16.74
CA GLU A 464 9.10 19.24 17.00
C GLU A 464 8.56 20.44 16.21
N SER A 465 8.27 20.27 14.92
CA SER A 465 7.65 21.31 14.09
C SER A 465 6.26 21.68 14.59
N GLY A 466 5.48 20.69 15.05
CA GLY A 466 4.14 20.88 15.61
C GLY A 466 4.13 21.72 16.89
N LEU A 467 5.12 21.55 17.77
CA LEU A 467 5.29 22.42 18.94
C LEU A 467 5.56 23.86 18.54
N LEU A 468 6.44 24.08 17.56
CA LEU A 468 6.75 25.42 17.07
C LEU A 468 5.53 26.08 16.42
N ILE A 469 4.80 25.36 15.57
CA ILE A 469 3.53 25.83 14.97
C ILE A 469 2.53 26.16 16.06
N TRP A 470 2.39 25.30 17.07
CA TRP A 470 1.47 25.53 18.18
C TRP A 470 1.81 26.83 18.91
N GLU A 471 3.06 27.00 19.34
CA GLU A 471 3.49 28.15 20.14
C GLU A 471 3.43 29.47 19.36
N GLU A 472 3.79 29.44 18.07
CA GLU A 472 4.00 30.66 17.29
C GLU A 472 2.82 31.05 16.39
N LEU A 473 2.01 30.08 15.93
CA LEU A 473 0.98 30.29 14.90
C LEU A 473 -0.44 29.89 15.33
N VAL A 474 -0.61 29.05 16.37
CA VAL A 474 -1.94 28.57 16.78
C VAL A 474 -2.35 29.13 18.13
N TRP A 475 -1.51 28.95 19.16
CA TRP A 475 -1.77 29.40 20.52
C TRP A 475 -2.07 30.91 20.61
N PRO A 476 -1.31 31.82 19.96
CA PRO A 476 -1.55 33.25 20.06
C PRO A 476 -2.64 33.78 19.12
N PHE A 477 -3.17 32.96 18.20
CA PHE A 477 -4.05 33.39 17.11
C PHE A 477 -5.45 32.76 17.23
N PRO A 478 -6.43 33.48 17.82
CA PRO A 478 -7.77 32.96 18.10
C PRO A 478 -8.53 32.45 16.87
N GLN A 479 -8.25 33.05 15.72
CA GLN A 479 -8.88 32.70 14.45
C GLN A 479 -8.48 31.31 13.92
N VAL A 480 -7.33 30.78 14.33
CA VAL A 480 -6.92 29.42 13.93
C VAL A 480 -7.78 28.41 14.69
N PHE A 481 -8.68 27.73 13.98
CA PHE A 481 -9.64 26.79 14.58
C PHE A 481 -9.38 25.34 14.17
N MET A 482 -8.57 25.12 13.13
CA MET A 482 -8.23 23.79 12.65
C MET A 482 -6.77 23.72 12.20
N THR A 483 -6.07 22.66 12.58
CA THR A 483 -4.76 22.29 12.02
C THR A 483 -4.81 20.92 11.38
N VAL A 484 -4.19 20.73 10.22
CA VAL A 484 -4.19 19.45 9.49
C VAL A 484 -2.78 19.09 9.01
N ASN A 485 -2.37 17.85 9.17
CA ASN A 485 -1.08 17.35 8.69
C ASN A 485 -1.09 15.90 8.19
N GLY A 486 -0.06 15.57 7.40
CA GLY A 486 0.28 14.23 6.91
C GLY A 486 1.54 13.70 7.61
N HIS A 487 2.54 13.26 6.86
CA HIS A 487 3.90 12.87 7.29
C HIS A 487 3.99 11.56 8.08
N TYR A 488 3.27 11.48 9.20
CA TYR A 488 3.32 10.32 10.10
C TYR A 488 2.20 9.35 9.79
N ASP A 489 2.50 8.06 9.68
CA ASP A 489 1.49 7.04 9.36
C ASP A 489 0.30 7.04 10.32
N GLY A 490 -0.88 6.87 9.73
CA GLY A 490 -2.14 6.69 10.40
C GLY A 490 -2.96 7.96 10.57
N THR A 491 -4.01 7.85 11.40
CA THR A 491 -4.93 8.96 11.66
C THR A 491 -5.09 9.18 13.15
N ALA A 492 -5.14 10.44 13.54
CA ALA A 492 -5.46 10.84 14.91
C ALA A 492 -6.13 12.20 14.89
N HIS A 493 -6.89 12.49 15.94
CA HIS A 493 -7.39 13.85 16.17
C HIS A 493 -7.36 14.19 17.65
N ARG A 494 -7.33 15.48 17.95
CA ARG A 494 -7.54 16.01 19.30
C ARG A 494 -8.12 17.41 19.23
N ILE A 495 -8.70 17.85 20.36
CA ILE A 495 -9.10 19.24 20.57
C ILE A 495 -8.18 19.82 21.64
N ARG A 496 -7.62 21.00 21.39
CA ARG A 496 -6.87 21.81 22.37
C ARG A 496 -7.47 23.20 22.43
N HIS A 497 -7.21 23.91 23.52
CA HIS A 497 -7.61 25.31 23.67
C HIS A 497 -6.41 26.22 23.37
N ASN A 498 -6.62 27.29 22.62
CA ASN A 498 -5.61 28.33 22.40
C ASN A 498 -5.54 29.32 23.59
N ALA A 499 -4.72 30.38 23.49
CA ALA A 499 -4.56 31.37 24.56
C ALA A 499 -5.85 32.11 24.94
N SER A 500 -6.82 32.16 24.02
CA SER A 500 -8.15 32.76 24.25
C SER A 500 -9.17 31.75 24.77
N GLY A 501 -8.76 30.51 25.07
CA GLY A 501 -9.63 29.45 25.54
C GLY A 501 -10.55 28.87 24.46
N GLN A 502 -10.32 29.18 23.18
CA GLN A 502 -11.13 28.66 22.08
C GLN A 502 -10.61 27.32 21.59
N ASP A 503 -11.53 26.45 21.18
CA ASP A 503 -11.22 25.14 20.61
C ASP A 503 -10.45 25.25 19.29
N VAL A 504 -9.42 24.41 19.18
CA VAL A 504 -8.64 24.13 17.99
C VAL A 504 -8.69 22.63 17.72
N ILE A 505 -9.30 22.27 16.59
CA ILE A 505 -9.38 20.90 16.09
C ILE A 505 -8.05 20.57 15.41
N GLN A 506 -7.36 19.53 15.83
CA GLN A 506 -6.11 19.11 15.20
C GLN A 506 -6.26 17.71 14.61
N LEU A 507 -5.85 17.55 13.36
CA LEU A 507 -6.03 16.33 12.56
C LEU A 507 -4.68 15.86 12.01
N LEU A 508 -4.36 14.59 12.26
CA LEU A 508 -3.39 13.82 11.50
C LEU A 508 -4.17 12.93 10.52
N ILE A 509 -3.83 13.02 9.24
CA ILE A 509 -4.46 12.27 8.16
C ILE A 509 -3.34 11.74 7.27
N ASN A 510 -2.96 10.47 7.42
CA ASN A 510 -2.03 9.83 6.51
C ASN A 510 -2.44 8.36 6.32
N TYR A 511 -2.55 7.94 5.06
CA TYR A 511 -2.91 6.56 4.69
C TYR A 511 -1.79 5.86 3.90
N GLN A 512 -0.60 6.45 3.77
CA GLN A 512 0.48 6.01 2.87
C GLN A 512 0.94 4.56 3.13
N ASP A 513 0.88 4.07 4.38
CA ASP A 513 1.26 2.69 4.72
C ASP A 513 0.06 1.72 4.73
N SER A 514 -1.13 2.23 4.37
CA SER A 514 -2.32 1.39 4.19
C SER A 514 -2.34 0.72 2.81
N TYR A 515 -3.27 -0.22 2.64
CA TYR A 515 -3.48 -0.98 1.40
C TYR A 515 -3.41 -0.10 0.14
N ARG A 516 -2.63 -0.54 -0.87
CA ARG A 516 -2.34 0.18 -2.13
C ARG A 516 -1.85 1.63 -1.96
N GLY A 517 -1.08 1.94 -0.91
CA GLY A 517 -0.58 3.30 -0.67
C GLY A 517 -1.67 4.25 -0.17
N GLY A 518 -2.69 3.71 0.51
CA GLY A 518 -3.85 4.47 0.99
C GLY A 518 -5.11 4.27 0.16
N ASN A 519 -5.13 3.36 -0.80
CA ASN A 519 -6.31 2.93 -1.58
C ASN A 519 -7.16 4.08 -2.16
N GLY A 520 -6.53 5.20 -2.48
CA GLY A 520 -7.21 6.43 -2.91
C GLY A 520 -8.05 7.11 -1.82
N TRP A 521 -7.90 6.81 -0.53
CA TRP A 521 -8.62 7.47 0.55
C TRP A 521 -8.24 8.95 0.67
N LEU A 522 -9.25 9.81 0.79
CA LEU A 522 -9.16 11.21 1.18
C LEU A 522 -10.08 11.48 2.37
N ARG A 523 -9.88 12.61 3.05
CA ARG A 523 -10.75 13.04 4.15
C ARG A 523 -11.66 14.18 3.71
N LEU A 524 -12.96 14.05 3.97
CA LEU A 524 -13.94 15.11 3.85
C LEU A 524 -14.29 15.64 5.24
N ALA A 525 -14.37 16.96 5.39
CA ALA A 525 -14.91 17.65 6.56
C ALA A 525 -16.15 18.41 6.14
N GLU A 526 -17.32 17.92 6.52
CA GLU A 526 -18.62 18.51 6.21
C GLU A 526 -19.09 19.43 7.31
N PHE A 527 -19.44 20.66 6.95
CA PHE A 527 -19.88 21.72 7.84
C PHE A 527 -21.39 21.84 7.80
N ASP A 528 -22.04 21.60 8.93
CA ASP A 528 -23.48 21.77 9.13
C ASP A 528 -23.74 22.92 10.10
N GLU A 529 -23.81 24.14 9.55
CA GLU A 529 -24.02 25.37 10.34
C GLU A 529 -25.34 25.33 11.12
N ARG A 530 -26.36 24.67 10.57
CA ARG A 530 -27.67 24.54 11.23
C ARG A 530 -27.62 23.58 12.42
N ALA A 531 -26.81 22.53 12.35
CA ALA A 531 -26.62 21.58 13.44
C ALA A 531 -25.46 21.94 14.39
N ASN A 532 -24.70 23.00 14.09
CA ASN A 532 -23.48 23.37 14.82
C ASN A 532 -22.52 22.18 14.96
N ARG A 533 -22.16 21.57 13.82
CA ARG A 533 -21.32 20.37 13.79
C ARG A 533 -20.45 20.32 12.54
N ILE A 534 -19.24 19.78 12.70
CA ILE A 534 -18.38 19.33 11.60
C ILE A 534 -18.32 17.80 11.63
N THR A 535 -18.58 17.16 10.50
CA THR A 535 -18.49 15.69 10.38
C THR A 535 -17.36 15.31 9.42
N PHE A 536 -16.45 14.48 9.91
CA PHE A 536 -15.26 14.02 9.21
C PHE A 536 -15.50 12.60 8.67
N ARG A 537 -15.17 12.37 7.40
CA ARG A 537 -15.33 11.06 6.74
C ARG A 537 -14.16 10.74 5.84
N THR A 538 -13.62 9.54 5.99
CA THR A 538 -12.61 9.01 5.08
C THR A 538 -13.30 8.26 3.95
N PHE A 539 -13.12 8.73 2.72
CA PHE A 539 -13.76 8.21 1.52
C PHE A 539 -12.73 7.87 0.45
N SER A 540 -12.91 6.77 -0.28
CA SER A 540 -12.06 6.42 -1.43
C SER A 540 -12.80 6.64 -2.76
N PRO A 541 -12.47 7.71 -3.50
CA PRO A 541 -12.83 7.86 -4.90
C PRO A 541 -12.45 6.68 -5.78
N TRP A 542 -11.31 6.04 -5.52
CA TRP A 542 -10.84 4.88 -6.28
C TRP A 542 -11.78 3.68 -6.11
N VAL A 543 -12.11 3.32 -4.87
CA VAL A 543 -13.04 2.20 -4.61
C VAL A 543 -14.43 2.52 -5.15
N ASP A 544 -14.87 3.78 -5.08
CA ASP A 544 -16.13 4.19 -5.71
C ASP A 544 -16.09 4.08 -7.24
N HIS A 545 -14.96 4.42 -7.87
CA HIS A 545 -14.76 4.18 -9.30
C HIS A 545 -14.84 2.69 -9.63
N LEU A 546 -14.12 1.83 -8.89
CA LEU A 546 -14.14 0.37 -9.08
C LEU A 546 -15.55 -0.23 -8.98
N ALA A 547 -16.36 0.26 -8.03
CA ALA A 547 -17.73 -0.18 -7.83
C ALA A 547 -18.63 0.05 -9.07
N ASN A 548 -18.27 1.02 -9.91
CA ASN A 548 -19.03 1.42 -11.08
C ASN A 548 -18.51 0.76 -12.37
N LEU A 549 -17.45 -0.05 -12.30
CA LEU A 549 -16.97 -0.86 -13.43
C LEU A 549 -17.81 -2.14 -13.56
N ASN A 550 -18.27 -2.43 -14.77
CA ASN A 550 -19.06 -3.63 -15.05
C ASN A 550 -18.24 -4.91 -14.83
N GLY A 551 -18.74 -5.84 -14.02
CA GLY A 551 -18.18 -7.19 -13.88
C GLY A 551 -17.15 -7.39 -12.77
N CYS A 552 -16.95 -6.42 -11.87
CA CYS A 552 -16.11 -6.61 -10.69
C CYS A 552 -16.75 -7.61 -9.69
N GLU A 553 -15.90 -8.42 -9.04
CA GLU A 553 -16.29 -9.14 -7.83
C GLU A 553 -16.88 -8.19 -6.79
N LYS A 554 -17.69 -8.70 -5.85
CA LYS A 554 -18.27 -7.87 -4.79
C LYS A 554 -17.16 -7.17 -3.99
N LEU A 555 -17.18 -5.83 -3.95
CA LEU A 555 -16.28 -5.05 -3.10
C LEU A 555 -16.29 -5.61 -1.67
N ALA A 556 -15.12 -5.97 -1.17
CA ALA A 556 -14.92 -6.58 0.13
C ALA A 556 -13.64 -6.02 0.76
N TYR A 557 -13.35 -6.43 2.00
CA TYR A 557 -12.12 -6.03 2.68
C TYR A 557 -10.88 -6.25 1.79
N PRO A 558 -9.95 -5.29 1.68
CA PRO A 558 -9.93 -3.95 2.31
C PRO A 558 -10.52 -2.82 1.45
N ASP A 559 -11.15 -3.12 0.32
CA ASP A 559 -11.79 -2.15 -0.58
C ASP A 559 -13.12 -1.64 -0.02
N TYR A 560 -13.01 -0.63 0.84
CA TYR A 560 -14.14 0.10 1.40
C TYR A 560 -14.23 1.52 0.83
N ARG A 561 -15.41 1.88 0.31
CA ARG A 561 -15.76 3.26 -0.05
C ARG A 561 -15.61 4.21 1.13
N LEU A 562 -16.08 3.81 2.31
CA LEU A 562 -15.99 4.58 3.54
C LEU A 562 -15.30 3.77 4.63
N LEU A 563 -14.34 4.39 5.32
CA LEU A 563 -13.85 3.86 6.57
C LEU A 563 -14.73 4.33 7.73
N THR A 564 -15.11 3.41 8.60
CA THR A 564 -16.07 3.65 9.70
C THR A 564 -15.42 3.66 11.08
N GLY A 565 -14.10 3.45 11.14
CA GLY A 565 -13.33 3.48 12.38
C GLY A 565 -13.43 4.84 13.09
N PRO A 566 -13.22 4.89 14.42
CA PRO A 566 -13.42 6.08 15.24
C PRO A 566 -12.48 7.25 14.91
N TYR A 567 -11.37 6.99 14.21
CA TYR A 567 -10.42 8.02 13.77
C TYR A 567 -10.68 8.45 12.31
N GLU A 568 -11.47 7.68 11.57
CA GLU A 568 -11.74 7.85 10.15
C GLU A 568 -13.12 8.46 9.88
N CYS A 569 -14.10 8.19 10.75
CA CYS A 569 -15.47 8.71 10.68
C CYS A 569 -15.95 9.19 12.05
N PHE A 570 -16.03 10.49 12.26
CA PHE A 570 -16.44 11.10 13.53
C PHE A 570 -17.05 12.48 13.35
N SER A 571 -17.68 13.02 14.38
CA SER A 571 -18.21 14.39 14.36
C SER A 571 -17.78 15.19 15.58
N ILE A 572 -17.55 16.49 15.38
CA ILE A 572 -17.19 17.44 16.43
C ILE A 572 -18.28 18.53 16.49
N PRO A 573 -18.89 18.77 17.66
CA PRO A 573 -19.79 19.92 17.83
C PRO A 573 -19.00 21.21 17.74
N LEU A 574 -19.53 22.19 17.01
CA LEU A 574 -18.93 23.52 16.88
C LEU A 574 -20.03 24.56 16.66
N SER A 575 -20.23 25.43 17.63
CA SER A 575 -21.10 26.60 17.48
C SER A 575 -20.42 27.59 16.54
N PHE A 576 -20.82 27.64 15.28
CA PHE A 576 -20.11 28.44 14.27
C PHE A 576 -20.22 29.94 14.56
N GLU A 577 -21.41 30.40 14.95
CA GLU A 577 -21.65 31.80 15.31
C GLU A 577 -20.76 32.23 16.48
N GLU A 578 -20.66 31.42 17.54
CA GLU A 578 -19.83 31.74 18.70
C GLU A 578 -18.34 31.57 18.40
N ARG A 579 -17.95 30.49 17.71
CA ARG A 579 -16.54 30.21 17.40
C ARG A 579 -15.94 31.27 16.48
N PHE A 580 -16.74 31.77 15.54
CA PHE A 580 -16.31 32.69 14.49
C PHE A 580 -16.72 34.16 14.75
N ALA A 581 -17.22 34.48 15.96
CA ALA A 581 -17.38 35.85 16.45
C ALA A 581 -16.03 36.52 16.79
N LEU A 582 -15.10 36.50 15.82
CA LEU A 582 -13.75 37.07 15.93
C LEU A 582 -13.81 38.60 15.86
N ARG A 583 -12.93 39.28 16.61
CA ARG A 583 -12.87 40.75 16.70
C ARG A 583 -11.48 41.22 16.28
N GLU A 584 -11.41 42.44 15.75
CA GLU A 584 -10.17 43.11 15.35
C GLU A 584 -9.20 43.37 16.51
#